data_AF-A0A3A4XNA9-F1
#
_entry.id   AF-A0A3A4XNA9-F1
#
_cell.length_a   1.000
_cell.length_b   1.000
_cell.length_c   1.000
_cell.angle_alpha   90.00
_cell.angle_beta   90.00
_cell.angle_gamma   90.00
#
_symmetry.space_group_name_H-M   'P 1'
#
loop_
_entity.id
_entity.type
_entity.pdbx_description
1 polymer ?
#
loop_
_entity_poly.entity_id
_entity_poly.type
_entity_poly.pdbx_seq_one_letter_code
_entity_poly.pdbx_strand_id
1 'polypeptide(L)'
;MNLLEEIGTQKNLDIESIEKIDLEIGPVASTAASIKEPQKGVEGKFSVWFLAALALAEGSVTLAKFTDEKVNDPRLVRLRRKIETHLDPRIGFGARFCIRMKDGTEHKGFLAKPKGDPDNPLSFGELTKKFRSAAGLVKSNKEVEALIASIQKLETVYDMNDLAY
;
A
#
# COMPACT_ATOMS: atom_id res chain seq x y z
N MET A 1 1.71 3.74 3.12
CA MET A 1 0.45 3.20 2.58
C MET A 1 -0.59 3.06 3.66
N ASN A 2 -0.40 2.19 4.65
CA ASN A 2 -1.36 1.96 5.75
C ASN A 2 -1.91 3.25 6.39
N LEU A 3 -1.06 4.23 6.68
CA LEU A 3 -1.50 5.50 7.28
C LEU A 3 -2.44 6.32 6.38
N LEU A 4 -2.25 6.28 5.06
CA LEU A 4 -3.12 6.96 4.09
C LEU A 4 -4.41 6.17 3.83
N GLU A 5 -4.35 4.84 3.86
CA GLU A 5 -5.53 3.97 3.81
C GLU A 5 -6.43 4.20 5.03
N GLU A 6 -5.82 4.26 6.22
CA GLU A 6 -6.50 4.52 7.48
C GLU A 6 -7.19 5.88 7.46
N ILE A 7 -6.50 6.96 7.06
CA ILE A 7 -7.10 8.29 7.09
C ILE A 7 -8.18 8.48 6.02
N GLY A 8 -7.97 7.95 4.81
CA GLY A 8 -8.98 7.97 3.75
C GLY A 8 -10.27 7.27 4.20
N THR A 9 -10.12 6.11 4.85
CA THR A 9 -11.26 5.32 5.35
C THR A 9 -11.93 5.95 6.58
N GLN A 10 -11.15 6.36 7.59
CA GLN A 10 -11.69 6.88 8.86
C GLN A 10 -12.39 8.23 8.70
N LYS A 11 -11.90 9.08 7.79
CA LYS A 11 -12.42 10.44 7.59
C LYS A 11 -13.37 10.55 6.39
N ASN A 12 -13.56 9.45 5.63
CA ASN A 12 -14.33 9.42 4.39
C ASN A 12 -14.01 10.63 3.49
N LEU A 13 -12.70 10.85 3.27
CA LEU A 13 -12.22 12.05 2.59
C LEU A 13 -12.70 12.06 1.14
N ASP A 14 -13.37 13.13 0.73
CA ASP A 14 -13.59 13.39 -0.68
C ASP A 14 -12.27 13.83 -1.34
N ILE A 15 -11.72 12.94 -2.17
CA ILE A 15 -10.47 13.18 -2.89
C ILE A 15 -10.52 14.39 -3.86
N GLU A 16 -11.72 14.79 -4.30
CA GLU A 16 -11.88 15.96 -5.16
C GLU A 16 -11.76 17.26 -4.36
N SER A 17 -12.01 17.20 -3.05
CA SER A 17 -11.86 18.30 -2.09
C SER A 17 -10.42 18.47 -1.58
N ILE A 18 -9.51 17.54 -1.89
CA ILE A 18 -8.07 17.69 -1.59
C ILE A 18 -7.48 18.80 -2.47
N GLU A 19 -6.76 19.72 -1.86
CA GLU A 19 -5.99 20.77 -2.54
C GLU A 19 -4.57 20.30 -2.83
N LYS A 20 -3.84 19.85 -1.79
CA LYS A 20 -2.43 19.45 -1.86
C LYS A 20 -2.14 18.31 -0.89
N ILE A 21 -1.16 17.48 -1.23
CA ILE A 21 -0.62 16.44 -0.34
C ILE A 21 0.91 16.60 -0.33
N ASP A 22 1.48 16.87 0.83
CA ASP A 22 2.93 16.83 1.05
C ASP A 22 3.28 15.48 1.69
N LEU A 23 4.22 14.75 1.09
CA LEU A 23 4.72 13.47 1.59
C LEU A 23 6.22 13.56 1.88
N GLU A 24 6.61 13.43 3.14
CA GLU A 24 8.02 13.24 3.49
C GLU A 24 8.29 11.74 3.63
N ILE A 25 9.28 11.25 2.87
CA ILE A 25 9.63 9.84 2.79
C ILE A 25 11.12 9.65 2.98
N GLY A 26 11.52 8.47 3.45
CA GLY A 26 12.94 8.15 3.58
C GLY A 26 13.61 7.64 2.30
N PRO A 27 14.93 7.37 2.34
CA PRO A 27 15.76 7.15 1.16
C PRO A 27 15.33 5.97 0.27
N VAL A 28 14.88 4.87 0.88
CA VAL A 28 14.48 3.67 0.11
C VAL A 28 13.23 3.95 -0.71
N ALA A 29 12.20 4.57 -0.12
CA ALA A 29 10.99 4.92 -0.85
C ALA A 29 11.28 5.95 -1.94
N SER A 30 12.14 6.94 -1.67
CA SER A 30 12.52 7.98 -2.62
C SER A 30 13.27 7.45 -3.84
N THR A 31 14.03 6.36 -3.70
CA THR A 31 14.82 5.77 -4.79
C THR A 31 14.07 4.65 -5.50
N ALA A 32 13.54 3.69 -4.73
CA ALA A 32 12.89 2.49 -5.27
C ALA A 32 11.50 2.76 -5.86
N ALA A 33 10.79 3.79 -5.41
CA ALA A 33 9.44 4.12 -5.88
C ALA A 33 9.35 5.52 -6.50
N SER A 34 10.33 5.83 -7.36
CA SER A 34 10.57 7.15 -7.95
C SER A 34 9.83 7.45 -9.27
N ILE A 35 9.01 6.51 -9.79
CA ILE A 35 8.26 6.74 -11.03
C ILE A 35 7.11 7.71 -10.75
N LYS A 36 7.23 8.96 -11.21
CA LYS A 36 6.21 9.99 -10.96
C LYS A 36 4.92 9.80 -11.75
N GLU A 37 5.04 9.40 -13.00
CA GLU A 37 3.90 9.25 -13.92
C GLU A 37 3.83 7.84 -14.53
N PRO A 38 3.56 6.79 -13.73
CA PRO A 38 3.43 5.45 -14.25
C PRO A 38 2.31 5.38 -15.29
N GLN A 39 2.57 4.64 -16.37
CA GLN A 39 1.64 4.37 -17.46
C GLN A 39 1.28 2.88 -17.52
N LYS A 40 2.13 2.01 -16.96
CA LYS A 40 1.88 0.56 -16.85
C LYS A 40 1.60 0.15 -15.41
N GLY A 41 0.76 -0.86 -15.23
CA GLY A 41 0.40 -1.40 -13.92
C GLY A 41 1.62 -1.79 -13.09
N VAL A 42 2.62 -2.40 -13.74
CA VAL A 42 3.89 -2.78 -13.10
C VAL A 42 4.69 -1.58 -12.60
N GLU A 43 4.66 -0.45 -13.30
CA GLU A 43 5.33 0.80 -12.89
C GLU A 43 4.63 1.41 -11.67
N GLY A 44 3.31 1.21 -11.54
CA GLY A 44 2.54 1.66 -10.38
C GLY A 44 3.08 1.12 -9.05
N LYS A 45 3.70 -0.07 -9.04
CA LYS A 45 4.37 -0.63 -7.84
C LYS A 45 5.56 0.20 -7.37
N PHE A 46 6.15 0.98 -8.27
CA PHE A 46 7.36 1.78 -8.06
C PHE A 46 7.05 3.27 -8.17
N SER A 47 5.83 3.68 -7.79
CA SER A 47 5.39 5.07 -7.81
C SER A 47 4.76 5.44 -6.47
N VAL A 48 5.47 6.19 -5.63
CA VAL A 48 4.89 6.68 -4.36
C VAL A 48 3.65 7.55 -4.59
N TRP A 49 3.60 8.28 -5.70
CA TRP A 49 2.46 9.11 -6.10
C TRP A 49 1.22 8.28 -6.40
N PHE A 50 1.36 7.26 -7.25
CA PHE A 50 0.24 6.37 -7.56
C PHE A 50 -0.22 5.59 -6.33
N LEU A 51 0.73 5.03 -5.59
CA LEU A 51 0.44 4.30 -4.35
C LEU A 51 -0.38 5.20 -3.40
N ALA A 52 0.13 6.38 -3.05
CA ALA A 52 -0.54 7.31 -2.14
C ALA A 52 -1.94 7.73 -2.63
N ALA A 53 -2.08 8.03 -3.93
CA ALA A 53 -3.38 8.35 -4.52
C ALA A 53 -4.36 7.17 -4.41
N LEU A 54 -3.91 5.95 -4.70
CA LEU A 54 -4.74 4.74 -4.63
C LEU A 54 -5.21 4.45 -3.20
N ALA A 55 -4.32 4.59 -2.21
CA ALA A 55 -4.67 4.41 -0.81
C ALA A 55 -5.72 5.41 -0.33
N LEU A 56 -5.60 6.68 -0.71
CA LEU A 56 -6.58 7.70 -0.34
C LEU A 56 -7.93 7.51 -1.04
N ALA A 57 -7.91 7.15 -2.32
CA ALA A 57 -9.13 7.03 -3.12
C ALA A 57 -9.93 5.75 -2.85
N GLU A 58 -9.26 4.65 -2.51
CA GLU A 58 -9.91 3.33 -2.43
C GLU A 58 -9.68 2.60 -1.10
N GLY A 59 -8.99 3.23 -0.14
CA GLY A 59 -8.75 2.68 1.20
C GLY A 59 -7.97 1.36 1.23
N SER A 60 -7.36 0.95 0.11
CA SER A 60 -6.67 -0.32 0.00
C SER A 60 -5.75 -0.39 -1.22
N VAL A 61 -4.53 -0.91 -1.02
CA VAL A 61 -3.58 -1.19 -2.10
C VAL A 61 -3.34 -2.70 -2.21
N THR A 62 -3.91 -3.32 -3.25
CA THR A 62 -3.86 -4.78 -3.49
C THR A 62 -3.22 -5.09 -4.84
N LEU A 63 -2.68 -6.31 -5.00
CA LEU A 63 -2.02 -6.72 -6.24
C LEU A 63 -2.91 -6.58 -7.49
N ALA A 64 -4.21 -6.87 -7.36
CA ALA A 64 -5.19 -6.73 -8.43
C ALA A 64 -5.37 -5.30 -8.97
N LYS A 65 -4.88 -4.28 -8.26
CA LYS A 65 -5.02 -2.86 -8.64
C LYS A 65 -3.84 -2.34 -9.44
N PHE A 66 -2.80 -3.15 -9.67
CA PHE A 66 -1.66 -2.79 -10.51
C PHE A 66 -1.93 -3.19 -11.96
N THR A 67 -2.94 -2.56 -12.58
CA THR A 67 -3.28 -2.72 -14.00
C THR A 67 -3.04 -1.42 -14.76
N ASP A 68 -2.90 -1.50 -16.08
CA ASP A 68 -2.71 -0.35 -16.96
C ASP A 68 -3.93 0.58 -16.89
N GLU A 69 -5.13 0.04 -16.80
CA GLU A 69 -6.37 0.82 -16.67
C GLU A 69 -6.38 1.61 -15.35
N LYS A 70 -5.93 1.00 -14.25
CA LYS A 70 -5.96 1.65 -12.93
C LYS A 70 -4.92 2.75 -12.81
N VAL A 71 -3.68 2.54 -13.30
CA VAL A 71 -2.65 3.60 -13.24
C VAL A 71 -3.00 4.81 -14.10
N ASN A 72 -3.80 4.60 -15.15
CA ASN A 72 -4.29 5.64 -16.05
C ASN A 72 -5.68 6.18 -15.68
N ASP A 73 -6.28 5.75 -14.56
CA ASP A 73 -7.58 6.26 -14.09
C ASP A 73 -7.51 7.79 -13.93
N PRO A 74 -8.33 8.58 -14.65
CA PRO A 74 -8.28 10.04 -14.59
C PRO A 74 -8.41 10.62 -13.18
N ARG A 75 -9.15 9.96 -12.28
CA ARG A 75 -9.29 10.39 -10.87
C ARG A 75 -7.96 10.26 -10.14
N LEU A 76 -7.29 9.12 -10.28
CA LEU A 76 -5.98 8.88 -9.66
C LEU A 76 -4.89 9.75 -10.29
N VAL A 77 -4.95 9.98 -11.61
CA VAL A 77 -4.04 10.89 -12.31
C VAL A 77 -4.20 12.34 -11.84
N ARG A 78 -5.43 12.81 -11.57
CA ARG A 78 -5.64 14.14 -10.97
C ARG A 78 -5.12 14.19 -9.54
N LEU A 79 -5.41 13.18 -8.73
CA LEU A 79 -4.99 13.16 -7.33
C LEU A 79 -3.47 13.09 -7.19
N ARG A 80 -2.80 12.22 -7.96
CA ARG A 80 -1.33 12.05 -7.92
C ARG A 80 -0.59 13.35 -8.27
N ARG A 81 -1.17 14.21 -9.11
CA ARG A 81 -0.62 15.52 -9.48
C ARG A 81 -0.65 16.54 -8.34
N LYS A 82 -1.48 16.31 -7.30
CA LYS A 82 -1.52 17.14 -6.09
C LYS A 82 -0.48 16.70 -5.05
N ILE A 83 0.27 15.63 -5.31
CA ILE A 83 1.24 15.05 -4.37
C ILE A 83 2.65 15.57 -4.66
N GLU A 84 3.22 16.22 -3.66
CA GLU A 84 4.64 16.58 -3.61
C GLU A 84 5.37 15.67 -2.64
N THR A 85 6.56 15.19 -3.03
CA THR A 85 7.38 14.31 -2.20
C THR A 85 8.67 15.01 -1.81
N HIS A 86 9.09 14.79 -0.57
CA HIS A 86 10.31 15.33 0.00
C HIS A 86 11.10 14.21 0.65
N LEU A 87 12.41 14.15 0.39
CA LEU A 87 13.29 13.20 1.04
C LEU A 87 13.67 13.74 2.43
N ASP A 88 13.38 12.98 3.47
CA ASP A 88 13.96 13.17 4.81
C ASP A 88 14.75 11.91 5.21
N PRO A 89 16.09 11.95 5.15
CA PRO A 89 16.93 10.81 5.51
C PRO A 89 16.71 10.31 6.95
N ARG A 90 16.21 11.16 7.85
CA ARG A 90 16.01 10.83 9.27
C ARG A 90 14.80 9.91 9.49
N ILE A 91 13.88 9.84 8.52
CA ILE A 91 12.65 9.03 8.63
C ILE A 91 12.91 7.53 8.35
N GLY A 92 14.03 7.17 7.71
CA GLY A 92 14.38 5.77 7.44
C GLY A 92 13.38 5.08 6.51
N PHE A 93 12.61 4.11 7.01
CA PHE A 93 11.54 3.43 6.26
C PHE A 93 10.13 4.02 6.51
N GLY A 94 10.03 5.03 7.37
CA GLY A 94 8.77 5.67 7.69
C GLY A 94 8.25 6.63 6.61
N ALA A 95 7.14 7.30 6.94
CA ALA A 95 6.60 8.39 6.14
C ALA A 95 5.84 9.40 7.01
N ARG A 96 5.86 10.67 6.62
CA ARG A 96 5.00 11.73 7.13
C ARG A 96 4.14 12.27 6.00
N PHE A 97 2.91 12.66 6.32
CA PHE A 97 2.07 13.38 5.37
C PHE A 97 1.41 14.61 5.97
N CYS A 98 1.08 15.55 5.09
CA CYS A 98 0.13 16.62 5.32
C CYS A 98 -0.81 16.68 4.12
N ILE A 99 -2.11 16.47 4.34
CA ILE A 99 -3.16 16.63 3.33
C ILE A 99 -3.87 17.93 3.64
N ARG A 100 -3.84 18.87 2.70
CA ARG A 100 -4.60 20.13 2.77
C ARG A 100 -5.86 20.00 1.93
N MET A 101 -6.99 20.33 2.53
CA MET A 101 -8.30 20.37 1.90
C MET A 101 -8.58 21.79 1.39
N LYS A 102 -9.44 21.92 0.38
CA LYS A 102 -9.82 23.22 -0.23
C LYS A 102 -10.52 24.19 0.74
N ASP A 103 -11.10 23.67 1.82
CA ASP A 103 -11.72 24.47 2.89
C ASP A 103 -10.69 24.98 3.92
N GLY A 104 -9.41 24.68 3.72
CA GLY A 104 -8.31 25.02 4.63
C GLY A 104 -8.03 23.98 5.72
N THR A 105 -8.85 22.93 5.85
CA THR A 105 -8.63 21.84 6.81
C THR A 105 -7.33 21.08 6.48
N GLU A 106 -6.55 20.74 7.50
CA GLU A 106 -5.35 19.92 7.34
C GLU A 106 -5.45 18.60 8.11
N HIS A 107 -5.00 17.53 7.45
CA HIS A 107 -4.83 16.21 8.04
C HIS A 107 -3.37 15.82 8.01
N LYS A 108 -2.80 15.56 9.18
CA LYS A 108 -1.38 15.23 9.33
C LYS A 108 -1.23 13.84 9.94
N GLY A 109 -0.18 13.15 9.52
CA GLY A 109 0.14 11.82 10.05
C GLY A 109 1.63 11.54 9.94
N PHE A 110 2.13 10.73 10.87
CA PHE A 110 3.49 10.21 10.83
C PHE A 110 3.49 8.75 11.23
N LEU A 111 4.21 7.93 10.45
CA LEU A 111 4.47 6.54 10.77
C LEU A 111 5.98 6.31 10.69
N ALA A 112 6.61 6.12 11.85
CA ALA A 112 8.05 5.88 11.94
C ALA A 112 8.43 4.49 11.38
N LYS A 113 7.66 3.47 11.75
CA LYS A 113 7.93 2.07 11.42
C LYS A 113 6.77 1.49 10.62
N PRO A 114 6.95 1.16 9.32
CA PRO A 114 5.90 0.55 8.53
C PRO A 114 5.60 -0.87 9.02
N LYS A 115 4.41 -1.39 8.66
CA LYS A 115 4.09 -2.80 8.92
C LYS A 115 5.10 -3.73 8.25
N GLY A 116 5.62 -4.68 9.01
CA GLY A 116 6.69 -5.59 8.59
C GLY A 116 8.08 -5.19 9.09
N ASP A 117 8.23 -3.99 9.65
CA ASP A 117 9.42 -3.65 10.45
C ASP A 117 9.47 -4.55 11.71
N PRO A 118 10.65 -4.94 12.22
CA PRO A 118 10.76 -5.71 13.46
C PRO A 118 10.04 -5.07 14.66
N ASP A 119 9.99 -3.74 14.72
CA ASP A 119 9.31 -2.98 15.77
C ASP A 119 7.80 -2.79 15.48
N ASN A 120 7.33 -3.14 14.27
CA ASN A 120 5.92 -3.12 13.89
C ASN A 120 5.57 -4.33 13.00
N PRO A 121 5.64 -5.56 13.56
CA PRO A 121 5.44 -6.77 12.78
C PRO A 121 4.00 -6.89 12.29
N LEU A 122 3.84 -7.65 11.20
CA LEU A 122 2.53 -8.12 10.79
C LEU A 122 2.09 -9.24 11.72
N SER A 123 0.86 -9.16 12.23
CA SER A 123 0.22 -10.28 12.89
C SER A 123 -0.03 -11.42 11.91
N PHE A 124 -0.19 -12.64 12.42
CA PHE A 124 -0.54 -13.79 11.58
C PHE A 124 -1.85 -13.57 10.79
N GLY A 125 -2.84 -12.89 11.38
CA GLY A 125 -4.07 -12.52 10.69
C GLY A 125 -3.82 -11.59 9.50
N GLU A 126 -2.94 -10.59 9.66
CA GLU A 126 -2.57 -9.68 8.57
C GLU A 126 -1.78 -10.41 7.46
N LEU A 127 -0.85 -11.30 7.84
CA LEU A 127 -0.09 -12.13 6.90
C LEU A 127 -1.02 -13.03 6.07
N THR A 128 -1.93 -13.77 6.72
CA THR A 128 -2.86 -14.66 6.03
C THR A 128 -3.85 -13.89 5.16
N LYS A 129 -4.32 -12.71 5.59
CA LYS A 129 -5.13 -11.81 4.74
C LYS A 129 -4.37 -11.42 3.47
N LYS A 130 -3.10 -11.02 3.60
CA LYS A 130 -2.24 -10.67 2.45
C LYS A 130 -2.01 -11.88 1.54
N PHE A 131 -1.78 -13.05 2.11
CA PHE A 131 -1.62 -14.31 1.37
C PHE A 131 -2.88 -14.64 0.56
N ARG A 132 -4.08 -14.61 1.18
CA ARG A 132 -5.36 -14.83 0.49
C ARG A 132 -5.54 -13.90 -0.71
N SER A 133 -5.26 -12.61 -0.52
CA SER A 133 -5.37 -11.62 -1.60
C SER A 133 -4.44 -11.88 -2.77
N ALA A 134 -3.28 -12.49 -2.55
CA ALA A 134 -2.30 -12.80 -3.59
C ALA A 134 -2.58 -14.16 -4.25
N ALA A 135 -2.68 -15.21 -3.44
CA ALA A 135 -2.89 -16.58 -3.92
C ALA A 135 -4.27 -16.75 -4.57
N GLY A 136 -5.31 -16.06 -4.09
CA GLY A 136 -6.66 -16.09 -4.66
C GLY A 136 -6.76 -15.53 -6.08
N LEU A 137 -5.71 -14.92 -6.62
CA LEU A 137 -5.64 -14.52 -8.03
C LEU A 137 -5.45 -15.73 -8.97
N VAL A 138 -4.96 -16.85 -8.45
CA VAL A 138 -4.56 -18.03 -9.24
C VAL A 138 -5.03 -19.37 -8.64
N LYS A 139 -5.53 -19.38 -7.41
CA LYS A 139 -5.99 -20.57 -6.67
C LYS A 139 -7.42 -20.37 -6.18
N SER A 140 -8.16 -21.46 -6.02
CA SER A 140 -9.47 -21.45 -5.37
C SER A 140 -9.33 -21.16 -3.87
N ASN A 141 -10.40 -20.63 -3.25
CA ASN A 141 -10.43 -20.40 -1.80
C ASN A 141 -10.08 -21.67 -0.99
N LYS A 142 -10.52 -22.84 -1.45
CA LYS A 142 -10.25 -24.12 -0.78
C LYS A 142 -8.75 -24.44 -0.76
N GLU A 143 -8.06 -24.27 -1.89
CA GLU A 143 -6.61 -24.47 -1.99
C GLU A 143 -5.85 -23.45 -1.14
N VAL A 144 -6.27 -22.19 -1.16
CA VAL A 144 -5.65 -21.12 -0.36
C VAL A 144 -5.74 -21.40 1.14
N GLU A 145 -6.90 -21.82 1.66
CA GLU A 145 -7.04 -22.15 3.08
C GLU A 145 -6.24 -23.41 3.46
N ALA A 146 -6.17 -24.41 2.57
CA ALA A 146 -5.34 -25.60 2.80
C ALA A 146 -3.84 -25.26 2.88
N LEU A 147 -3.37 -24.38 2.00
CA LEU A 147 -2.00 -23.85 2.03
C LEU A 147 -1.70 -23.10 3.33
N ILE A 148 -2.59 -22.20 3.76
CA ILE A 148 -2.42 -21.45 5.01
C ILE A 148 -2.31 -22.42 6.20
N ALA A 149 -3.21 -23.41 6.27
CA ALA A 149 -3.20 -24.40 7.35
C ALA A 149 -1.92 -25.25 7.37
N SER A 150 -1.38 -25.59 6.19
CA SER A 150 -0.15 -26.37 6.07
C SER A 150 1.08 -25.53 6.46
N ILE A 151 1.18 -24.29 5.98
CA ILE A 151 2.27 -23.36 6.32
C ILE A 151 2.27 -23.03 7.82
N GLN A 152 1.10 -22.95 8.46
CA GLN A 152 1.01 -22.69 9.90
C GLN A 152 1.61 -23.81 10.76
N LYS A 153 1.75 -25.02 10.22
CA LYS A 153 2.32 -26.19 10.90
C LYS A 153 3.63 -26.64 10.26
N LEU A 154 4.31 -25.76 9.54
CA LEU A 154 5.47 -26.08 8.70
C LEU A 154 6.60 -26.74 9.51
N GLU A 155 6.74 -26.37 10.78
CA GLU A 155 7.71 -26.98 11.70
C GLU A 155 7.48 -28.48 11.97
N THR A 156 6.28 -28.99 11.64
CA THR A 156 5.91 -30.41 11.77
C THR A 156 5.82 -31.12 10.42
N VAL A 157 6.09 -30.43 9.31
CA VAL A 157 6.11 -30.99 7.96
C VAL A 157 7.50 -31.62 7.72
N TYR A 158 7.53 -32.92 7.46
CA TYR A 158 8.78 -33.66 7.23
C TYR A 158 9.15 -33.78 5.74
N ASP A 159 8.16 -33.68 4.84
CA ASP A 159 8.35 -33.65 3.39
C ASP A 159 7.64 -32.44 2.78
N MET A 160 8.34 -31.65 1.97
CA MET A 160 7.77 -30.50 1.27
C MET A 160 6.70 -30.90 0.25
N ASN A 161 6.66 -32.17 -0.19
CA ASN A 161 5.60 -32.72 -1.02
C ASN A 161 4.25 -32.81 -0.28
N ASP A 162 4.26 -32.80 1.06
CA ASP A 162 3.04 -32.83 1.88
C ASP A 162 2.34 -31.46 1.96
N LEU A 163 2.98 -30.40 1.46
CA LEU A 163 2.33 -29.11 1.30
C LEU A 163 1.30 -29.18 0.18
N ALA A 164 0.06 -28.80 0.48
CA ALA A 164 -1.04 -28.78 -0.47
C ALA A 164 -0.76 -27.79 -1.63
N TYR A 165 -0.13 -28.24 -2.71
CA TYR A 165 0.05 -27.46 -3.94
C TYR A 165 -1.13 -27.62 -4.89
#